data_AF-A0A7J5EIJ5-F1
#
_entry.id   AF-A0A7J5EIJ5-F1
#
_cell.length_a   1.000
_cell.length_b   1.000
_cell.length_c   1.000
_cell.angle_alpha   90.00
_cell.angle_beta   90.00
_cell.angle_gamma   90.00
#
_symmetry.space_group_name_H-M   'P 1'
#
loop_
_entity.id
_entity.type
_entity.pdbx_description
1 polymer ?
#
loop_
_entity_poly.entity_id
_entity_poly.type
_entity_poly.pdbx_seq_one_letter_code
_entity_poly.pdbx_strand_id
1 'polypeptide(L)'
;MTATRPLQLLVVGGSAGALEPLLAIVGALPPALETPIAVLLHLSPRQPSLLPQLLGHVTSRRVREAEDKEPLAPGTIYVAPGASGSL
;
A
#
# COMPACT_ATOMS: atom_id res chain seq x y z
N MET A 1 13.35 -13.88 -27.93
CA MET A 1 12.50 -14.06 -26.73
C MET A 1 12.85 -12.94 -25.77
N THR A 2 11.95 -11.98 -25.56
CA THR A 2 12.19 -10.87 -24.63
C THR A 2 12.04 -11.40 -23.22
N ALA A 3 13.11 -11.37 -22.41
CA ALA A 3 13.02 -11.80 -21.02
C ALA A 3 12.10 -10.83 -20.26
N THR A 4 10.98 -11.32 -19.76
CA THR A 4 10.10 -10.56 -18.85
C THR A 4 10.84 -10.33 -17.55
N ARG A 5 11.15 -9.07 -17.24
CA ARG A 5 11.77 -8.69 -15.98
C ARG A 5 10.69 -8.72 -14.89
N PRO A 6 10.96 -9.30 -13.70
CA PRO A 6 9.98 -9.34 -12.63
C PRO A 6 9.62 -7.93 -12.16
N LEU A 7 8.35 -7.71 -11.83
CA LEU A 7 7.88 -6.47 -11.23
C LEU A 7 8.51 -6.29 -9.84
N GLN A 8 9.29 -5.22 -9.67
CA GLN A 8 10.03 -4.98 -8.43
C GLN A 8 9.21 -4.22 -7.38
N LEU A 9 8.25 -3.41 -7.80
CA LEU A 9 7.39 -2.59 -6.93
C LEU A 9 6.11 -2.21 -7.68
N LEU A 10 4.98 -2.24 -6.98
CA LEU A 10 3.73 -1.61 -7.41
C LEU A 10 3.49 -0.36 -6.57
N VAL A 11 3.20 0.77 -7.20
CA VAL A 11 2.87 2.02 -6.51
C VAL A 11 1.45 2.43 -6.86
N VAL A 12 0.63 2.74 -5.86
CA VAL A 12 -0.74 3.21 -6.02
C VAL A 12 -0.87 4.57 -5.35
N GLY A 13 -1.24 5.58 -6.13
CA GLY A 13 -1.48 6.95 -5.67
C GLY A 13 -2.95 7.35 -5.82
N GLY A 14 -3.50 8.09 -4.86
CA GLY A 14 -4.88 8.55 -4.91
C GLY A 14 -5.18 9.72 -3.97
N SER A 15 -6.39 10.27 -4.08
CA SER A 15 -6.87 11.42 -3.31
C SER A 15 -8.36 11.24 -2.98
N ALA A 16 -9.20 12.26 -3.19
CA ALA A 16 -10.64 12.19 -3.02
C ALA A 16 -11.25 11.04 -3.85
N GLY A 17 -12.08 10.21 -3.20
CA GLY A 17 -12.77 9.09 -3.84
C GLY A 17 -11.91 7.86 -4.13
N ALA A 18 -10.62 7.84 -3.80
CA ALA A 18 -9.73 6.73 -4.15
C ALA A 18 -9.82 5.52 -3.20
N LEU A 19 -10.53 5.63 -2.07
CA LEU A 19 -10.59 4.56 -1.06
C LEU A 19 -11.27 3.31 -1.60
N GLU A 20 -12.48 3.43 -2.15
CA GLU A 20 -13.25 2.26 -2.63
C GLU A 20 -12.53 1.53 -3.78
N PRO A 21 -12.00 2.23 -4.82
CA PRO A 21 -11.18 1.58 -5.85
C PRO A 21 -9.93 0.91 -5.28
N LEU A 22 -9.25 1.53 -4.32
CA LEU A 22 -8.06 0.95 -3.70
C LEU A 22 -8.39 -0.36 -2.97
N LEU A 23 -9.48 -0.41 -2.19
CA LEU A 23 -9.92 -1.62 -1.52
C LEU A 23 -10.26 -2.73 -2.53
N ALA A 24 -10.96 -2.38 -3.61
CA ALA A 24 -11.30 -3.32 -4.68
C ALA A 24 -10.05 -3.88 -5.38
N ILE A 25 -9.07 -3.02 -5.70
CA ILE A 25 -7.79 -3.44 -6.30
C ILE A 25 -7.07 -4.38 -5.35
N VAL A 26 -6.84 -3.97 -4.09
CA VAL A 26 -6.07 -4.75 -3.12
C VAL A 26 -6.73 -6.09 -2.81
N GLY A 27 -8.05 -6.14 -2.71
CA GLY A 27 -8.79 -7.39 -2.50
C GLY A 27 -8.79 -8.33 -3.71
N ALA A 28 -8.59 -7.81 -4.92
CA ALA A 28 -8.51 -8.62 -6.14
C ALA A 28 -7.07 -9.06 -6.48
N LEU A 29 -6.05 -8.58 -5.76
CA LEU A 29 -4.66 -8.95 -6.06
C LEU A 29 -4.42 -10.44 -5.80
N PRO A 30 -3.75 -11.16 -6.72
CA PRO A 30 -3.43 -12.57 -6.53
C PRO A 30 -2.63 -12.78 -5.24
N PRO A 31 -2.95 -13.79 -4.40
CA PRO A 31 -2.18 -14.08 -3.18
C PRO A 31 -0.70 -14.38 -3.45
N ALA A 32 -0.39 -14.94 -4.63
CA ALA A 32 0.96 -15.29 -5.06
C ALA A 32 1.81 -14.10 -5.53
N LEU A 33 1.26 -12.88 -5.66
CA LEU A 33 2.04 -11.71 -6.07
C LEU A 33 3.04 -11.31 -4.97
N GLU A 34 4.32 -11.62 -5.09
CA GLU A 34 5.29 -11.25 -4.04
C GLU A 34 5.83 -9.82 -4.17
N THR A 35 5.44 -9.08 -5.21
CA THR A 35 5.87 -7.70 -5.42
C THR A 35 5.41 -6.82 -4.24
N PRO A 36 6.32 -6.07 -3.57
CA PRO A 36 5.93 -5.09 -2.56
C PRO A 36 5.02 -4.02 -3.16
N ILE A 37 4.15 -3.44 -2.34
CA ILE A 37 3.17 -2.45 -2.79
C ILE A 37 3.30 -1.20 -1.92
N ALA A 38 3.50 -0.04 -2.54
CA ALA A 38 3.45 1.25 -1.87
C ALA A 38 2.13 1.97 -2.17
N VAL A 39 1.44 2.45 -1.15
CA VAL A 39 0.13 3.10 -1.24
C VAL A 39 0.23 4.51 -0.68
N LEU A 40 -0.11 5.50 -1.49
CA LEU A 40 -0.17 6.90 -1.12
C LEU A 40 -1.59 7.41 -1.34
N LEU A 41 -2.31 7.73 -0.26
CA LEU A 41 -3.58 8.45 -0.35
C LEU A 41 -3.42 9.83 0.29
N HIS A 42 -3.84 10.88 -0.40
CA HIS A 42 -3.98 12.21 0.19
C HIS A 42 -5.10 12.19 1.22
N LEU A 43 -4.73 12.08 2.49
CA LEU A 43 -5.62 12.08 3.64
C LEU A 43 -5.49 13.37 4.43
N SER A 44 -6.56 13.75 5.14
CA SER A 44 -6.51 14.90 6.05
C SER A 44 -5.55 14.61 7.23
N PRO A 45 -4.67 15.55 7.62
CA PRO A 45 -3.59 15.32 8.57
C PRO A 45 -4.03 15.23 10.04
N ARG A 46 -5.33 15.15 10.31
CA ARG A 46 -5.87 15.39 11.66
C ARG A 46 -5.74 14.18 12.59
N GLN A 47 -5.57 12.97 12.06
CA GLN A 47 -5.56 11.73 12.84
C GLN A 47 -4.68 10.66 12.17
N PRO A 48 -4.18 9.66 12.93
CA PRO A 48 -3.56 8.46 12.37
C PRO A 48 -4.46 7.83 11.30
N SER A 49 -3.84 7.36 10.22
CA SER A 49 -4.58 6.75 9.12
C SER A 49 -5.15 5.39 9.52
N LEU A 50 -6.45 5.17 9.31
CA LEU A 50 -7.08 3.85 9.43
C LEU A 50 -6.87 2.98 8.18
N LEU A 51 -6.14 3.49 7.19
CA LEU A 51 -5.96 2.84 5.91
C LEU A 51 -5.26 1.47 6.02
N PRO A 52 -4.22 1.28 6.86
CA PRO A 52 -3.64 -0.05 7.04
C PRO A 52 -4.65 -1.10 7.52
N GLN A 53 -5.53 -0.73 8.46
CA GLN A 53 -6.55 -1.63 9.01
C GLN A 53 -7.61 -1.98 7.97
N LEU A 54 -8.09 -0.98 7.21
CA LEU A 54 -9.09 -1.19 6.15
C LEU A 54 -8.55 -2.09 5.04
N LEU A 55 -7.32 -1.88 4.60
CA LEU A 55 -6.68 -2.73 3.60
C LEU A 55 -6.46 -4.14 4.15
N GLY A 56 -6.05 -4.27 5.42
CA GLY A 56 -5.89 -5.57 6.09
C GLY A 56 -7.19 -6.38 6.21
N HIS A 57 -8.37 -5.77 6.09
CA HIS A 57 -9.64 -6.50 6.06
C HIS A 57 -9.96 -7.14 4.70
N VAL A 58 -9.35 -6.64 3.63
CA VAL A 58 -9.60 -7.12 2.26
C VAL A 58 -8.45 -7.96 1.70
N THR A 59 -7.37 -8.18 2.46
CA THR A 59 -6.21 -8.95 1.99
C THR A 59 -5.60 -9.80 3.08
N SER A 60 -4.98 -10.93 2.70
CA SER A 60 -4.16 -11.76 3.59
C SER A 60 -2.70 -11.29 3.69
N ARG A 61 -2.35 -10.21 2.98
CA ARG A 61 -1.00 -9.62 2.98
C ARG A 61 -0.73 -8.87 4.26
N ARG A 62 0.55 -8.73 4.60
CA ARG A 62 0.96 -7.80 5.66
C ARG A 62 0.69 -6.39 5.17
N VAL A 63 -0.04 -5.61 5.96
CA VAL A 63 -0.29 -4.19 5.70
C VAL A 63 0.22 -3.39 6.88
N ARG A 64 1.06 -2.39 6.61
CA ARG A 64 1.59 -1.50 7.66
C ARG A 64 1.87 -0.11 7.13
N GLU A 65 1.96 0.85 8.04
CA GLU A 65 2.51 2.16 7.72
C GLU A 65 4.01 2.04 7.42
N ALA A 66 4.49 2.85 6.49
CA ALA A 66 5.89 2.87 6.09
C ALA A 66 6.76 3.64 7.09
N GLU A 67 7.94 3.11 7.40
CA GLU A 67 8.96 3.74 8.23
C GLU A 67 10.09 4.35 7.38
N ASP A 68 10.73 5.43 7.87
CA ASP A 68 11.84 6.07 7.15
C ASP A 68 12.97 5.06 6.88
N LYS A 69 13.39 5.01 5.61
CA LYS A 69 14.48 4.14 5.09
C LYS A 69 14.29 2.64 5.32
N GLU A 70 13.09 2.16 5.66
CA GLU A 70 12.89 0.73 5.79
C GLU A 70 13.03 0.03 4.42
N PRO A 71 13.67 -1.15 4.36
CA PRO A 71 13.66 -1.97 3.16
C PRO A 71 12.26 -2.50 2.85
N LEU A 72 11.86 -2.45 1.58
CA LEU A 72 10.59 -3.02 1.14
C LEU A 72 10.66 -4.54 1.11
N ALA A 73 9.81 -5.20 1.91
CA ALA A 73 9.71 -6.64 1.99
C ALA A 73 8.70 -7.20 0.96
N PRO A 74 8.99 -8.35 0.32
CA PRO A 74 8.06 -9.02 -0.56
C PRO A 74 6.70 -9.27 0.10
N GLY A 75 5.65 -9.18 -0.70
CA GLY A 75 4.28 -9.48 -0.30
C GLY A 75 3.67 -8.51 0.72
N THR A 76 4.33 -7.39 0.99
CA THR A 76 3.91 -6.40 1.99
C THR A 76 3.33 -5.15 1.32
N ILE A 77 2.25 -4.62 1.90
CA ILE A 77 1.64 -3.35 1.52
C ILE A 77 2.08 -2.29 2.54
N TYR A 78 2.75 -1.26 2.02
CA TYR A 78 3.27 -0.12 2.76
C TYR A 78 2.37 1.08 2.47
N VAL A 79 1.71 1.58 3.52
CA VAL A 79 0.91 2.80 3.46
C VAL A 79 1.81 3.97 3.86
N ALA A 80 1.89 4.99 3.01
CA ALA A 80 2.64 6.19 3.37
C ALA A 80 2.03 6.84 4.62
N PRO A 81 2.87 7.31 5.57
CA PRO A 81 2.39 7.99 6.76
C PRO A 81 1.59 9.24 6.38
N GLY A 82 0.55 9.53 7.16
CA GLY A 82 -0.14 10.82 7.05
C GLY A 82 0.80 11.97 7.42
N ALA A 83 0.47 13.19 7.00
CA ALA A 83 1.31 14.38 7.27
C ALA A 83 1.43 14.78 8.77
N SER A 84 0.91 13.98 9.70
CA SER A 84 1.14 14.10 11.15
C SER A 84 2.33 13.28 11.66
N GLY A 85 3.02 12.52 10.79
CA GLY A 85 4.23 11.78 11.18
C GLY A 85 5.29 12.74 11.70
N SER A 86 5.58 12.65 13.01
CA SER A 86 6.69 13.36 13.64
C SER A 86 7.98 12.98 12.93
N LEU A 87 8.60 13.98 12.29
CA LEU A 87 9.97 13.95 11.79
C LEU A 87 10.97 13.74 12.93
#